data_AF-A0A420GM40-F1
#
_entry.id   AF-A0A420GM40-F1
#
_cell.length_a   1.000
_cell.length_b   1.000
_cell.length_c   1.000
_cell.angle_alpha   90.00
_cell.angle_beta   90.00
_cell.angle_gamma   90.00
#
_symmetry.space_group_name_H-M   'P 1'
#
loop_
_entity.id
_entity.type
_entity.pdbx_description
1 polymer ?
#
loop_
_entity_poly.entity_id
_entity_poly.type
_entity_poly.pdbx_seq_one_letter_code
_entity_poly.pdbx_strand_id
1 'polypeptide(L)'
;MKIASLVGLGALLAAVGMSTAFAQTSRPYDPSAPLTRAQVKADLADWRAAGYDPLDWIDYPDNAQRAGRIVAARRAQQMGRSMQQ
;
A
#
# COMPACT_ATOMS: atom_id res chain seq x y z
N MET A 1 30.03 21.78 -28.70
CA MET A 1 28.62 21.57 -28.31
C MET A 1 28.49 20.20 -27.64
N LYS A 2 28.57 20.13 -26.31
CA LYS A 2 28.44 18.86 -25.54
C LYS A 2 28.33 19.10 -24.04
N ILE A 3 28.89 20.22 -23.57
CA ILE A 3 28.89 20.62 -22.15
C ILE A 3 27.61 21.37 -21.74
N ALA A 4 26.94 22.06 -22.67
CA ALA A 4 25.68 22.76 -22.40
C ALA A 4 24.48 21.83 -22.18
N SER A 5 24.53 20.58 -22.66
CA SER A 5 23.46 19.58 -22.45
C SER A 5 23.46 18.97 -21.05
N LEU A 6 24.58 19.00 -20.33
CA LEU A 6 24.69 18.37 -19.01
C LEU A 6 24.12 19.25 -17.90
N VAL A 7 24.17 20.58 -18.07
CA VAL A 7 23.60 21.54 -17.10
C VAL A 7 22.06 21.59 -17.20
N GLY A 8 21.51 21.45 -18.41
CA GLY A 8 20.05 21.38 -18.61
C GLY A 8 19.40 20.12 -18.04
N LEU A 9 20.13 18.99 -18.00
CA LEU A 9 19.62 17.73 -17.47
C LEU A 9 19.67 17.66 -15.93
N GLY A 10 20.62 18.35 -15.30
CA GLY A 10 20.73 18.41 -13.84
C GLY A 10 19.62 19.24 -13.17
N ALA A 11 19.17 20.32 -13.83
CA ALA A 11 18.14 21.20 -13.28
C ALA A 11 16.72 20.58 -13.28
N LEU A 12 16.42 19.65 -14.18
CA LEU A 12 15.13 18.96 -14.24
C LEU A 12 14.99 17.83 -13.21
N LEU A 13 16.09 17.25 -12.74
CA LEU A 13 16.07 16.18 -11.72
C LEU A 13 15.93 16.70 -10.29
N ALA A 14 16.23 17.98 -10.03
CA ALA A 14 16.11 18.59 -8.70
C ALA A 14 14.69 19.06 -8.35
N ALA A 15 13.80 19.22 -9.34
CA ALA A 15 12.42 19.69 -9.13
C ALA A 15 11.40 18.56 -8.91
N VAL A 16 11.81 17.30 -9.04
CA VAL A 16 11.01 16.08 -8.80
C VAL A 16 11.51 15.34 -7.56
N GLY A 17 11.91 16.08 -6.53
CA GLY A 17 11.99 15.55 -5.17
C GLY A 17 10.59 15.44 -4.57
N MET A 18 9.71 14.69 -5.23
CA MET A 18 8.36 14.39 -4.76
C MET A 18 8.44 13.91 -3.31
N SER A 19 7.66 14.55 -2.45
CA SER A 19 7.44 14.17 -1.07
C SER A 19 7.28 12.66 -0.92
N THR A 20 8.35 11.95 -0.55
CA THR A 20 8.27 10.53 -0.15
C THR A 20 7.71 10.43 1.26
N ALA A 21 6.50 10.98 1.48
CA ALA A 21 5.77 10.85 2.73
C ALA A 21 4.91 9.57 2.78
N PHE A 22 5.33 8.52 2.07
CA PHE A 22 4.83 7.16 2.25
C PHE A 22 5.99 6.16 2.28
N ALA A 23 7.07 6.47 2.98
CA ALA A 23 7.94 5.42 3.52
C ALA A 23 7.31 4.92 4.83
N GLN A 24 6.10 4.36 4.76
CA GLN A 24 5.70 3.39 5.77
C GLN A 24 6.52 2.15 5.46
N THR A 25 7.71 2.09 6.06
CA THR A 25 8.54 0.89 6.14
C THR A 25 7.61 -0.29 6.36
N SER A 26 7.79 -1.36 5.59
CA SER A 26 7.06 -2.62 5.65
C SER A 26 7.12 -3.20 7.06
N ARG A 27 6.36 -2.62 7.99
CA ARG A 27 6.26 -3.11 9.35
C ARG A 27 5.45 -4.39 9.23
N PRO A 28 5.93 -5.50 9.82
CA PRO A 28 5.13 -6.71 9.92
C PRO A 28 3.73 -6.34 10.39
N TYR A 29 2.71 -6.85 9.69
CA TYR A 29 1.33 -6.61 10.06
C TYR A 29 1.11 -7.22 11.46
N ASP A 30 0.98 -6.36 12.46
CA ASP A 30 0.67 -6.75 13.83
C ASP A 30 -0.80 -6.43 14.09
N PRO A 31 -1.68 -7.45 14.16
CA PRO A 31 -3.11 -7.24 14.40
C PRO A 31 -3.41 -6.66 15.79
N SER A 32 -2.45 -6.68 16.72
CA SER A 32 -2.59 -6.14 18.08
C SER A 32 -2.06 -4.71 18.23
N ALA A 33 -1.35 -4.18 17.23
CA ALA A 33 -0.84 -2.81 17.28
C ALA A 33 -1.92 -1.78 16.88
N PRO A 34 -2.04 -0.64 17.59
CA PRO A 34 -2.89 0.45 17.14
C PRO A 34 -2.48 0.94 15.74
N LEU A 35 -3.47 1.10 14.85
CA LEU A 35 -3.25 1.64 13.51
C LEU A 35 -3.37 3.15 13.48
N THR A 36 -2.50 3.80 12.72
CA THR A 36 -2.66 5.22 12.36
C THR A 36 -3.82 5.38 11.37
N ARG A 37 -4.35 6.61 11.26
CA ARG A 37 -5.40 6.90 10.27
C ARG A 37 -4.94 6.60 8.83
N ALA A 38 -3.66 6.82 8.52
CA ALA A 38 -3.11 6.49 7.21
C ALA A 38 -3.12 4.98 6.95
N GLN A 39 -2.72 4.19 7.96
CA GLN A 39 -2.77 2.72 7.91
C GLN A 39 -4.19 2.19 7.74
N VAL A 40 -5.17 2.72 8.47
CA VAL A 40 -6.58 2.32 8.33
C VAL A 40 -7.10 2.59 6.91
N LYS A 41 -6.73 3.73 6.31
CA LYS A 41 -7.13 4.03 4.92
C LYS A 41 -6.46 3.09 3.91
N ALA A 42 -5.20 2.73 4.12
CA ALA A 42 -4.50 1.76 3.29
C ALA A 42 -5.14 0.37 3.42
N ASP A 43 -5.43 -0.07 4.64
CA ASP A 43 -6.14 -1.31 4.91
C ASP A 43 -7.50 -1.31 4.20
N LEU A 44 -8.30 -0.25 4.32
CA LEU A 44 -9.59 -0.19 3.63
C LEU A 44 -9.44 -0.28 2.10
N ALA A 45 -8.40 0.31 1.51
CA ALA A 45 -8.12 0.19 0.08
C ALA A 45 -7.85 -1.27 -0.32
N ASP A 46 -7.07 -2.01 0.47
CA ASP A 46 -6.80 -3.44 0.23
C ASP A 46 -8.08 -4.28 0.28
N TRP A 47 -8.97 -3.99 1.23
CA TRP A 47 -10.26 -4.67 1.36
C TRP A 47 -11.18 -4.38 0.18
N ARG A 48 -11.24 -3.13 -0.30
CA ARG A 48 -12.01 -2.78 -1.51
C ARG A 48 -11.44 -3.46 -2.75
N ALA A 49 -10.10 -3.53 -2.88
CA ALA A 49 -9.42 -4.28 -3.94
C ALA A 49 -9.59 -5.81 -3.82
N ALA A 50 -10.09 -6.30 -2.68
CA ALA A 50 -10.50 -7.69 -2.48
C ALA A 50 -12.01 -7.91 -2.71
N GLY A 51 -12.74 -6.86 -3.13
CA GLY A 51 -14.17 -6.91 -3.43
C GLY A 51 -15.08 -6.68 -2.24
N TYR A 52 -14.59 -6.08 -1.15
CA TYR A 52 -15.44 -5.57 -0.08
C TYR A 52 -16.14 -4.27 -0.51
N ASP A 53 -17.47 -4.26 -0.46
CA ASP A 53 -18.28 -3.06 -0.58
C ASP A 53 -19.08 -2.86 0.73
N PRO A 54 -18.81 -1.79 1.50
CA PRO A 54 -19.54 -1.52 2.73
C PRO A 54 -21.01 -1.15 2.51
N LEU A 55 -21.43 -0.84 1.28
CA LEU A 55 -22.82 -0.54 0.94
C LEU A 55 -23.58 -1.77 0.42
N ASP A 56 -22.90 -2.89 0.23
CA ASP A 56 -23.52 -4.16 -0.14
C ASP A 56 -23.97 -4.89 1.13
N TRP A 57 -25.16 -4.51 1.61
CA TRP A 57 -25.82 -5.11 2.76
C TRP A 57 -26.59 -6.39 2.39
N ILE A 58 -26.78 -6.66 1.09
CA ILE A 58 -27.50 -7.84 0.59
C ILE A 58 -26.64 -9.09 0.80
N ASP A 59 -25.36 -9.03 0.40
CA ASP A 59 -24.44 -10.16 0.53
C ASP A 59 -23.61 -10.10 1.83
N TYR A 60 -23.99 -9.27 2.79
CA TYR A 60 -23.36 -9.24 4.10
C TYR A 60 -23.86 -10.41 4.97
N PRO A 61 -22.98 -11.15 5.68
CA PRO A 61 -21.55 -10.90 5.90
C PRO A 61 -20.60 -11.58 4.90
N ASP A 62 -21.11 -12.31 3.91
CA ASP A 62 -20.31 -13.16 3.02
C ASP A 62 -19.30 -12.34 2.20
N ASN A 63 -19.67 -11.13 1.77
CA ASN A 63 -18.79 -10.22 1.07
C ASN A 63 -17.55 -9.82 1.92
N ALA A 64 -17.76 -9.48 3.19
CA ALA A 64 -16.73 -9.10 4.13
C ALA A 64 -15.83 -10.29 4.47
N GLN A 65 -16.42 -11.46 4.73
CA GLN A 65 -15.65 -12.68 5.02
C GLN A 65 -14.79 -13.12 3.84
N ARG A 66 -15.33 -13.06 2.61
CA ARG A 66 -14.60 -13.37 1.38
C ARG A 66 -13.42 -12.41 1.19
N ALA A 67 -13.65 -11.11 1.29
CA ALA A 67 -12.58 -10.12 1.19
C ALA A 67 -11.51 -10.32 2.28
N GLY A 68 -11.93 -10.61 3.52
CA GLY A 68 -11.02 -10.90 4.64
C GLY A 68 -10.08 -12.08 4.37
N ARG A 69 -10.59 -13.18 3.81
CA ARG A 69 -9.75 -14.33 3.41
C ARG A 69 -8.71 -13.95 2.36
N ILE A 70 -9.10 -13.15 1.37
CA ILE A 70 -8.21 -12.69 0.30
C ILE A 70 -7.12 -11.76 0.87
N VAL A 71 -7.48 -10.80 1.71
CA VAL A 71 -6.53 -9.87 2.34
C VAL A 71 -5.55 -10.62 3.24
N ALA A 72 -6.03 -11.56 4.05
CA ALA A 72 -5.16 -12.39 4.90
C ALA A 72 -4.16 -13.21 4.07
N ALA A 73 -4.61 -13.82 2.97
CA ALA A 73 -3.73 -14.57 2.08
C ALA A 73 -2.65 -13.68 1.43
N ARG A 74 -3.02 -12.47 0.97
CA ARG A 74 -2.07 -11.50 0.41
C ARG A 74 -1.01 -11.07 1.42
N ARG A 75 -1.42 -10.77 2.66
CA ARG A 75 -0.50 -10.39 3.75
C ARG A 75 0.45 -11.53 4.10
N ALA A 76 -0.04 -12.76 4.19
CA ALA A 76 0.79 -13.94 4.43
C ALA A 76 1.85 -14.13 3.32
N GLN A 77 1.47 -13.95 2.05
CA GLN A 77 2.41 -14.01 0.91
C GLN A 77 3.47 -12.90 0.96
N GLN A 78 3.08 -11.68 1.34
CA GLN A 78 4.02 -10.56 1.50
C GLN A 78 5.02 -10.83 2.64
N MET A 79 4.54 -11.33 3.78
CA MET A 79 5.39 -11.72 4.91
C MET A 79 6.37 -12.84 4.51
N GLY A 80 5.89 -13.87 3.80
CA GLY A 80 6.73 -14.94 3.28
C GLY A 80 7.82 -14.42 2.33
N ARG A 81 7.49 -13.48 1.44
CA ARG A 81 8.48 -12.85 0.55
C ARG A 81 9.52 -12.04 1.32
N SER A 82 9.13 -11.34 2.38
CA SER A 82 10.09 -10.59 3.22
C SER A 82 11.03 -11.48 4.03
N MET A 83 10.66 -12.73 4.31
CA MET A 83 11.53 -13.69 5.01
C MET A 83 12.53 -14.39 4.08
N GLN A 84 12.30 -14.32 2.75
CA GLN A 84 13.17 -14.95 1.74
C GLN A 84 14.25 -14.01 1.20
N GLN A 85 14.19 -12.71 1.52
CA GLN A 85 15.19 -11.70 1.18
C GLN A 85 16.13 -11.48 2.35
#